data_AF-A0A846ERY1-F1
#
_entry.id   AF-A0A846ERY1-F1
#
_cell.length_a   1.000
_cell.length_b   1.000
_cell.length_c   1.000
_cell.angle_alpha   90.00
_cell.angle_beta   90.00
_cell.angle_gamma   90.00
#
_symmetry.space_group_name_H-M   'P 1'
#
loop_
_entity.id
_entity.type
_entity.pdbx_description
1 polymer ?
#
loop_
_entity_poly.entity_id
_entity_poly.type
_entity_poly.pdbx_seq_one_letter_code
_entity_poly.pdbx_strand_id
1 'polypeptide(L)'
;MMMDSLQKSVIANFISDPKLKLVKLNEQEYMEGLIAYRSQQNEQEIILEATFQAIEKYKSSEESYTILSIGCGSGIFEKPFLTKLLELNKSIHFLE
;
A
#
# COMPACT_ATOMS: atom_id res chain seq x y z
N MET A 1 9.45 -11.34 -8.88
CA MET A 1 10.78 -10.73 -9.09
C MET A 1 11.60 -10.89 -7.82
N MET A 2 12.76 -11.55 -7.86
CA MET A 2 13.68 -11.56 -6.72
C MET A 2 14.36 -10.19 -6.62
N MET A 3 14.27 -9.53 -5.46
CA MET A 3 15.05 -8.31 -5.20
C MET A 3 16.53 -8.60 -5.36
N ASP A 4 17.21 -7.71 -6.10
CA ASP A 4 18.61 -7.82 -6.44
C ASP A 4 19.48 -7.82 -5.17
N SER A 5 20.56 -8.60 -5.15
CA SER A 5 21.40 -8.79 -3.94
C SER A 5 21.95 -7.47 -3.37
N LEU A 6 22.22 -6.50 -4.25
CA LEU A 6 22.63 -5.14 -3.92
C LEU A 6 21.56 -4.37 -3.13
N GLN A 7 20.28 -4.47 -3.51
CA GLN A 7 19.19 -3.79 -2.81
C GLN A 7 18.97 -4.36 -1.40
N LYS A 8 19.12 -5.69 -1.24
CA LYS A 8 19.12 -6.33 0.09
C LYS A 8 20.24 -5.76 0.98
N SER A 9 21.44 -5.53 0.41
CA SER A 9 22.57 -4.97 1.16
C SER A 9 22.35 -3.52 1.58
N VAL A 10 21.73 -2.69 0.73
CA VAL A 10 21.47 -1.27 1.03
C VAL A 10 20.43 -1.12 2.13
N ILE A 11 19.35 -1.90 2.07
CA ILE A 11 18.32 -1.90 3.11
C ILE A 11 18.90 -2.43 4.43
N ALA A 12 19.67 -3.52 4.39
CA ALA A 12 20.33 -4.05 5.59
C ALA A 12 21.30 -3.03 6.21
N ASN A 13 22.10 -2.35 5.38
CA ASN A 13 23.04 -1.31 5.84
C ASN A 13 22.30 -0.11 6.44
N PHE A 14 21.21 0.34 5.81
CA PHE A 14 20.39 1.43 6.33
C PHE A 14 19.78 1.05 7.69
N ILE A 15 19.13 -0.12 7.79
CA ILE A 15 18.50 -0.59 9.03
C ILE A 15 19.53 -0.83 10.14
N SER A 16 20.78 -1.16 9.78
CA SER A 16 21.86 -1.34 10.75
C SER A 16 22.50 -0.02 11.23
N ASP A 17 22.12 1.14 10.69
CA ASP A 17 22.69 2.42 11.10
C ASP A 17 22.30 2.73 12.56
N PRO A 18 23.28 2.77 13.49
CA PRO A 18 23.00 3.03 14.91
C PRO A 18 22.40 4.43 15.16
N LYS A 19 22.50 5.37 14.21
CA LYS A 19 21.85 6.69 14.29
C LYS A 19 20.34 6.61 14.14
N LEU A 20 19.82 5.60 13.43
CA LEU A 20 18.37 5.44 13.25
C LEU A 20 17.68 4.98 14.52
N LYS A 21 18.44 4.48 15.53
CA LYS A 21 17.90 3.99 16.81
C LYS A 21 16.64 3.13 16.63
N LEU A 22 16.69 2.22 15.66
CA LEU A 22 15.52 1.40 15.33
C LEU A 22 15.23 0.46 16.50
N VAL A 23 14.06 0.64 17.10
CA VAL A 23 13.55 -0.23 18.16
C VAL A 23 12.58 -1.20 17.51
N LYS A 24 12.82 -2.50 17.71
CA LYS A 24 11.86 -3.52 17.30
C LYS A 24 10.68 -3.46 18.27
N LEU A 25 9.53 -3.00 17.77
CA LEU A 25 8.30 -2.98 18.52
C LEU A 25 7.73 -4.40 18.63
N ASN A 26 7.10 -4.71 19.75
CA ASN A 26 6.20 -5.85 19.83
C ASN A 26 4.87 -5.52 19.11
N GLU A 27 4.00 -6.52 18.94
CA GLU A 27 2.75 -6.37 18.19
C GLU A 27 1.84 -5.28 18.80
N GLN A 28 1.73 -5.23 20.12
CA GLN A 28 0.91 -4.23 20.81
C GLN A 28 1.47 -2.81 20.61
N GLU A 29 2.78 -2.63 20.84
CA GLU A 29 3.44 -1.34 20.65
C GLU A 29 3.32 -0.83 19.20
N TYR A 30 3.45 -1.75 18.23
CA TYR A 30 3.25 -1.45 16.82
C TYR A 30 1.81 -0.99 16.53
N MET A 31 0.82 -1.72 17.04
CA MET A 31 -0.59 -1.41 16.81
C MET A 31 -1.00 -0.09 17.47
N GLU A 32 -0.56 0.17 18.70
CA GLU A 32 -0.80 1.43 19.41
C GLU A 32 -0.16 2.62 18.66
N GLY A 33 1.10 2.47 18.22
CA GLY A 33 1.78 3.48 17.42
C GLY A 33 1.08 3.74 16.09
N LEU A 34 0.62 2.68 15.40
CA LEU A 34 -0.10 2.78 14.14
C LEU A 34 -1.45 3.51 14.30
N ILE A 35 -2.20 3.20 15.36
CA ILE A 35 -3.47 3.88 15.68
C ILE A 35 -3.22 5.35 16.02
N ALA A 36 -2.21 5.65 16.84
CA ALA A 36 -1.87 7.02 17.21
C ALA A 36 -1.47 7.86 15.99
N TYR A 37 -0.64 7.30 15.10
CA TYR A 37 -0.26 7.95 13.84
C TYR A 37 -1.47 8.22 12.95
N ARG A 38 -2.31 7.21 12.71
CA ARG A 38 -3.50 7.32 11.85
C ARG A 38 -4.58 8.26 12.41
N SER A 39 -4.71 8.38 13.72
CA SER A 39 -5.70 9.27 14.35
C SER A 39 -5.33 10.76 14.26
N GLN A 40 -4.04 11.06 14.07
CA GLN A 40 -3.54 12.43 13.96
C GLN A 40 -3.29 12.86 12.52
N GLN A 41 -3.36 11.92 11.58
CA GLN A 41 -3.04 12.15 10.18
C GLN A 41 -4.25 11.85 9.30
N ASN A 42 -4.42 12.65 8.26
CA ASN A 42 -5.44 12.37 7.24
C ASN A 42 -4.92 11.38 6.18
N GLU A 43 -4.09 10.42 6.61
CA GLU A 43 -3.36 9.49 5.76
C GLU A 43 -4.32 8.73 4.83
N GLN A 44 -5.46 8.29 5.35
CA GLN A 44 -6.43 7.53 4.57
C GLN A 44 -7.01 8.35 3.43
N GLU A 45 -7.41 9.60 3.67
CA GLU A 45 -7.96 10.47 2.62
C GLU A 45 -6.90 10.79 1.56
N ILE A 46 -5.66 11.08 1.96
CA ILE A 46 -4.55 11.37 1.05
C ILE A 46 -4.26 10.15 0.15
N ILE A 47 -4.20 8.95 0.72
CA ILE A 47 -3.97 7.71 -0.04
C ILE A 47 -5.12 7.46 -1.01
N LEU A 48 -6.37 7.65 -0.59
CA LEU A 48 -7.54 7.46 -1.45
C LEU A 48 -7.55 8.46 -2.60
N GLU A 49 -7.28 9.73 -2.34
CA GLU A 49 -7.21 10.76 -3.37
C GLU A 49 -6.14 10.43 -4.41
N ALA A 50 -4.91 10.12 -3.97
CA ALA A 50 -3.82 9.75 -4.86
C ALA A 50 -4.17 8.49 -5.68
N THR A 51 -4.84 7.53 -5.06
CA THR A 51 -5.31 6.29 -5.71
C THR A 51 -6.32 6.59 -6.82
N PHE A 52 -7.31 7.44 -6.57
CA PHE A 52 -8.30 7.81 -7.58
C PHE A 52 -7.70 8.62 -8.72
N GLN A 53 -6.78 9.54 -8.41
CA GLN A 53 -6.03 10.26 -9.45
C GLN A 53 -5.22 9.30 -10.32
N ALA A 54 -4.61 8.27 -9.73
CA ALA A 54 -3.87 7.26 -10.47
C ALA A 54 -4.78 6.42 -11.39
N ILE A 55 -5.96 6.00 -10.91
CA ILE A 55 -6.95 5.30 -11.73
C ILE A 55 -7.32 6.14 -12.95
N GLU A 56 -7.67 7.42 -12.76
CA GLU A 56 -8.06 8.28 -13.88
C GLU A 56 -6.92 8.52 -14.86
N LYS A 57 -5.69 8.63 -14.37
CA LYS A 57 -4.50 8.86 -15.19
C LYS A 57 -4.11 7.64 -16.02
N TYR A 58 -4.21 6.44 -15.43
CA TYR A 58 -3.73 5.20 -16.04
C TYR A 58 -4.85 4.28 -16.53
N LYS A 59 -6.09 4.78 -16.61
CA LYS A 59 -7.20 3.99 -17.17
C LYS A 59 -6.87 3.56 -18.60
N SER A 60 -6.80 2.25 -18.77
CA SER A 60 -6.77 1.55 -20.05
C SER A 60 -8.16 1.51 -20.68
N SER A 61 -8.19 1.56 -22.02
CA SER A 61 -9.39 1.30 -22.81
C SER A 61 -9.79 -0.18 -22.81
N GLU A 62 -8.91 -1.10 -22.40
CA GLU A 62 -9.17 -2.54 -22.35
C GLU A 62 -10.38 -2.89 -21.47
N GLU A 63 -11.17 -3.88 -21.88
CA GLU A 63 -12.42 -4.27 -21.24
C GLU A 63 -12.23 -4.95 -19.87
N SER A 64 -11.08 -5.58 -19.64
CA SER A 64 -10.76 -6.32 -18.42
C SER A 64 -9.50 -5.79 -17.74
N TYR A 65 -9.45 -5.94 -16.42
CA TYR A 65 -8.30 -5.60 -15.59
C TYR A 65 -7.95 -6.77 -14.69
N THR A 66 -6.65 -6.99 -14.54
CA THR A 66 -6.10 -7.89 -13.52
C THR A 66 -5.44 -7.06 -12.45
N ILE A 67 -5.81 -7.29 -11.20
CA ILE A 67 -5.31 -6.53 -10.04
C ILE A 67 -4.52 -7.47 -9.14
N LEU A 68 -3.33 -7.03 -8.73
CA LEU A 68 -2.52 -7.69 -7.71
C LEU A 68 -2.37 -6.74 -6.52
N SER A 69 -2.97 -7.08 -5.38
CA SER A 69 -2.80 -6.29 -4.15
C SER A 69 -1.79 -6.96 -3.23
N ILE A 70 -0.73 -6.22 -2.86
CA ILE A 70 0.36 -6.71 -2.01
C ILE A 70 0.41 -5.85 -0.76
N GLY A 71 0.37 -6.49 0.42
CA GLY A 71 0.42 -5.77 1.69
C GLY A 71 -0.87 -5.00 2.02
N CYS A 72 -2.02 -5.46 1.50
CA CYS A 72 -3.34 -4.83 1.70
C CYS A 72 -3.82 -4.78 3.16
N GLY A 73 -3.21 -5.56 4.05
CA GLY A 73 -3.61 -5.64 5.45
C GLY A 73 -5.08 -6.03 5.57
N SER A 74 -5.89 -5.16 6.18
CA SER A 74 -7.32 -5.37 6.40
C SER A 74 -8.23 -5.00 5.22
N GLY A 75 -7.69 -4.62 4.06
CA GLY A 75 -8.52 -4.36 2.88
C GLY A 75 -9.19 -2.98 2.85
N ILE A 76 -8.77 -2.03 3.69
CA ILE A 76 -9.46 -0.74 3.89
C ILE A 76 -9.47 0.10 2.61
N PHE A 77 -8.42 0.01 1.78
CA PHE A 77 -8.28 0.82 0.57
C PHE A 77 -8.81 0.12 -0.68
N GLU A 78 -8.85 -1.21 -0.65
CA GLU A 78 -9.29 -2.06 -1.74
C GLU A 78 -10.74 -1.79 -2.09
N LYS A 79 -11.63 -1.70 -1.09
CA LYS A 79 -13.05 -1.51 -1.38
C LYS A 79 -13.33 -0.20 -2.15
N PRO A 80 -12.85 0.99 -1.71
CA PRO A 80 -12.99 2.21 -2.49
C PRO A 80 -12.34 2.13 -3.88
N PHE A 81 -11.14 1.54 -3.97
CA PHE A 81 -10.41 1.36 -5.23
C PHE A 81 -11.21 0.52 -6.24
N LEU A 82 -11.72 -0.63 -5.80
CA LEU A 82 -12.51 -1.55 -6.62
C LEU A 82 -13.84 -0.93 -7.06
N THR A 83 -14.54 -0.22 -6.17
CA THR A 83 -15.75 0.53 -6.53
C THR A 83 -15.44 1.52 -7.65
N LYS A 84 -14.33 2.25 -7.55
CA LYS A 84 -13.96 3.23 -8.58
C LYS A 84 -13.62 2.57 -9.93
N LEU A 85 -13.00 1.39 -9.93
CA LEU A 85 -12.75 0.63 -11.15
C LEU A 85 -14.02 0.05 -11.78
N LEU A 86 -15.00 -0.37 -10.96
CA LEU A 86 -16.29 -0.86 -11.45
C LEU A 86 -17.10 0.25 -12.14
N GLU A 87 -17.02 1.51 -11.66
CA GLU A 87 -17.62 2.67 -12.32
C GLU A 87 -17.10 2.86 -13.77
N LEU A 88 -15.93 2.33 -14.10
CA LEU A 88 -15.37 2.36 -15.46
C LEU A 88 -15.92 1.25 -16.37
N ASN A 89 -16.95 0.50 -15.93
CA ASN A 89 -17.57 -0.63 -16.63
C ASN A 89 -16.56 -1.74 -17.00
N LYS A 90 -15.67 -2.08 -16.06
CA LYS A 90 -14.60 -3.06 -16.27
C LYS A 90 -14.83 -4.34 -15.48
N SER A 91 -14.47 -5.48 -16.07
CA SER A 91 -14.41 -6.77 -15.36
C SER A 91 -13.11 -6.87 -14.55
N ILE A 92 -13.23 -7.24 -13.28
CA ILE A 92 -12.11 -7.33 -12.33
C ILE A 92 -11.85 -8.79 -11.96
N HIS A 93 -10.60 -9.23 -12.09
CA HIS A 93 -10.13 -10.54 -11.64
C HIS A 93 -9.23 -10.42 -10.41
N PHE A 94 -9.53 -11.22 -9.39
CA PHE A 94 -8.76 -11.28 -8.14
C PHE A 94 -7.83 -12.50 -8.13
N LEU A 95 -6.58 -12.27 -7.76
CA LEU A 95 -5.59 -13.30 -7.49
C LEU A 95 -5.11 -13.10 -6.03
N GLU A 96 -5.34 -14.10 -5.19
CA GLU A 96 -4.80 -14.20 -3.82
C GLU A 96 -3.51 -15.02 -3.79
#